data_AF-A0A964R0G0-F1
#
_entry.id   AF-A0A964R0G0-F1
#
_cell.length_a   1.000
_cell.length_b   1.000
_cell.length_c   1.000
_cell.angle_alpha   90.00
_cell.angle_beta   90.00
_cell.angle_gamma   90.00
#
_symmetry.space_group_name_H-M   'P 1'
#
loop_
_entity.id
_entity.type
_entity.pdbx_description
1 polymer ?
#
loop_
_entity_poly.entity_id
_entity_poly.type
_entity_poly.pdbx_seq_one_letter_code
_entity_poly.pdbx_strand_id
1 'polypeptide(L)'
;MALAVALLGLPFAGRAQYTNGIYAEFNTSMGGYTCALYYASAPKAVANFIALANGQRSWLDLPSGLVKTNPFYNGTIYHRVIAGFMNQGGSPNGLGTDGPGYAFVDEFTPSLRHDAFGVLSMANSGKDSNGAQYFITVEPTPWLNDVHTIFGRLYGGSNVVYAINHVATGANDKPLTNVVLNALTIRRVGAAATAFDINTNGLPLVTNLNLKISKSNSNVSLTFSNRLYADSRLYTSSDLTSWTSSKLGIDLSGTPTNATTASASASRRFFRAAQIQYPASTFAPKTVYSRTLTLVFTNGTTGTLIVAFNATGTNGGGTYTYNGSPGSLYSYVWLQEPYNGKLLPVAFVELNLDLTVFLNFDTATAGGFTGKVYPSPYYYDPNNPDANPLAYAVAGSFSISP
;
A
#
# COMPACT_ATOMS: atom_id res chain seq x y z
N MET A 1 53.76 23.08 28.71
CA MET A 1 53.86 21.71 28.16
C MET A 1 52.52 21.02 28.35
N ALA A 2 51.76 20.81 27.27
CA ALA A 2 50.58 19.96 27.28
C ALA A 2 50.70 19.03 26.06
N LEU A 3 50.88 17.75 26.34
CA LEU A 3 51.13 16.70 25.36
C LEU A 3 49.78 16.23 24.80
N ALA A 4 49.50 16.53 23.54
CA ALA A 4 48.33 16.02 22.82
C ALA A 4 48.60 14.57 22.39
N VAL A 5 47.85 13.63 22.96
CA VAL A 5 47.84 12.22 22.54
C VAL A 5 46.95 12.13 21.29
N ALA A 6 47.57 11.96 20.13
CA ALA A 6 46.88 11.66 18.89
C ALA A 6 46.45 10.19 18.88
N LEU A 7 45.15 9.92 18.97
CA LEU A 7 44.57 8.61 18.72
C LEU A 7 44.62 8.36 17.21
N LEU A 8 45.62 7.61 16.74
CA LEU A 8 45.72 7.12 15.37
C LEU A 8 44.61 6.07 15.13
N GLY A 9 43.55 6.48 14.45
CA GLY A 9 42.54 5.56 13.93
C GLY A 9 43.16 4.64 12.88
N LEU A 10 43.00 3.33 13.06
CA LEU A 10 43.36 2.31 12.06
C LEU A 10 42.55 2.53 10.77
N PRO A 11 43.17 2.42 9.58
CA PRO A 11 42.47 2.60 8.32
C PRO A 11 41.57 1.38 8.05
N PHE A 12 40.26 1.62 7.92
CA PHE A 12 39.34 0.65 7.31
C PHE A 12 39.84 0.33 5.89
N ALA A 13 40.11 -0.94 5.62
CA ALA A 13 40.50 -1.43 4.31
C ALA A 13 39.41 -1.14 3.26
N GLY A 14 39.80 -0.44 2.19
CA GLY A 14 39.15 -0.41 0.88
C GLY A 14 37.70 0.06 0.79
N ARG A 15 37.45 1.38 0.81
CA ARG A 15 36.18 1.92 0.28
C ARG A 15 36.16 1.71 -1.24
N ALA A 16 35.21 0.92 -1.74
CA ALA A 16 34.88 0.90 -3.16
C ALA A 16 34.60 2.35 -3.62
N GLN A 17 35.28 2.80 -4.66
CA GLN A 17 35.10 4.15 -5.18
C GLN A 17 33.76 4.22 -5.91
N TYR A 18 32.79 4.90 -5.31
CA TYR A 18 31.48 5.09 -5.92
C TYR A 18 31.61 5.78 -7.28
N THR A 19 30.94 5.22 -8.29
CA THR A 19 30.73 5.91 -9.57
C THR A 19 29.60 6.94 -9.43
N ASN A 20 29.38 7.76 -10.46
CA ASN A 20 28.22 8.67 -10.46
C ASN A 20 26.91 7.88 -10.32
N GLY A 21 26.06 8.27 -9.38
CA GLY A 21 24.81 7.58 -9.07
C GLY A 21 24.27 7.89 -7.68
N ILE A 22 23.14 7.26 -7.35
CA ILE A 22 22.56 7.29 -6.01
C ILE A 22 22.69 5.90 -5.40
N TYR A 23 23.14 5.82 -4.15
CA TYR A 23 23.37 4.57 -3.42
C TYR A 23 22.61 4.59 -2.10
N ALA A 24 22.08 3.42 -1.73
CA ALA A 24 21.50 3.13 -0.44
C ALA A 24 22.45 2.23 0.35
N GLU A 25 22.97 2.74 1.46
CA GLU A 25 23.86 2.04 2.39
C GLU A 25 23.02 1.49 3.55
N PHE A 26 22.88 0.17 3.60
CA PHE A 26 22.14 -0.55 4.63
C PHE A 26 23.11 -0.96 5.73
N ASN A 27 22.97 -0.38 6.92
CA ASN A 27 23.68 -0.82 8.13
C ASN A 27 22.76 -1.75 8.92
N THR A 28 23.06 -3.05 8.91
CA THR A 28 22.26 -4.07 9.59
C THR A 28 22.97 -4.63 10.82
N SER A 29 22.24 -5.33 11.68
CA SER A 29 22.82 -6.09 12.80
C SER A 29 23.77 -7.22 12.35
N MET A 30 23.80 -7.57 11.07
CA MET A 30 24.69 -8.57 10.47
C MET A 30 25.81 -7.96 9.59
N GLY A 31 25.94 -6.63 9.58
CA GLY A 31 26.94 -5.91 8.77
C GLY A 31 26.32 -4.97 7.74
N GLY A 32 27.19 -4.32 6.96
CA GLY A 32 26.79 -3.32 5.96
C GLY A 32 26.75 -3.88 4.54
N TYR A 33 25.72 -3.52 3.77
CA TYR A 33 25.70 -3.72 2.32
C TYR A 33 25.20 -2.46 1.60
N THR A 34 25.45 -2.34 0.31
CA THR A 34 25.10 -1.15 -0.48
C THR A 34 24.42 -1.53 -1.77
N CYS A 35 23.33 -0.85 -2.11
CA CYS A 35 22.68 -0.97 -3.42
C CYS A 35 22.80 0.33 -4.21
N ALA A 36 23.07 0.24 -5.51
CA ALA A 36 22.88 1.34 -6.44
C ALA A 36 21.39 1.45 -6.80
N LEU A 37 20.86 2.68 -6.85
CA LEU A 37 19.44 2.97 -7.11
C LEU A 37 19.25 3.44 -8.55
N TYR A 38 18.25 2.89 -9.23
CA TYR A 38 17.93 3.15 -10.64
C TYR A 38 16.98 4.34 -10.80
N TYR A 39 17.39 5.51 -10.32
CA TYR A 39 16.56 6.72 -10.28
C TYR A 39 16.07 7.22 -11.65
N ALA A 40 16.69 6.81 -12.75
CA ALA A 40 16.24 7.11 -14.10
C ALA A 40 15.16 6.14 -14.63
N SER A 41 15.21 4.87 -14.18
CA SER A 41 14.31 3.81 -14.66
C SER A 41 13.08 3.61 -13.76
N ALA A 42 13.23 3.84 -12.45
CA ALA A 42 12.17 3.77 -11.45
C ALA A 42 12.16 5.04 -10.55
N PRO A 43 11.93 6.23 -11.15
CA PRO A 43 12.04 7.50 -10.44
C PRO A 43 11.09 7.63 -9.24
N LYS A 44 9.84 7.13 -9.31
CA LYS A 44 8.90 7.18 -8.18
C LYS A 44 9.34 6.27 -7.05
N ALA A 45 9.73 5.04 -7.34
CA ALA A 45 10.18 4.09 -6.34
C ALA A 45 11.45 4.61 -5.62
N VAL A 46 12.43 5.11 -6.39
CA VAL A 46 13.65 5.68 -5.81
C VAL A 46 13.38 6.96 -5.01
N ALA A 47 12.54 7.87 -5.53
CA ALA A 47 12.17 9.08 -4.79
C ALA A 47 11.45 8.76 -3.48
N ASN A 48 10.53 7.78 -3.49
CA ASN A 48 9.82 7.34 -2.30
C ASN A 48 10.78 6.75 -1.27
N PHE A 49 11.64 5.82 -1.71
CA PHE A 49 12.61 5.15 -0.86
C PHE A 49 13.57 6.14 -0.19
N ILE A 50 14.13 7.08 -0.97
CA ILE A 50 15.02 8.13 -0.45
C ILE A 50 14.28 9.05 0.55
N ALA A 51 13.07 9.49 0.20
CA ALA A 51 12.33 10.43 1.03
C ALA A 51 11.94 9.81 2.38
N LEU A 52 11.57 8.53 2.39
CA LEU A 52 11.29 7.77 3.60
C LEU A 52 12.56 7.49 4.42
N ALA A 53 13.67 7.14 3.76
CA ALA A 53 14.96 6.92 4.42
C ALA A 53 15.46 8.16 5.17
N ASN A 54 15.34 9.33 4.55
CA ASN A 54 15.84 10.59 5.12
C ASN A 54 14.83 11.31 6.03
N GLY A 55 13.59 10.82 6.17
CA GLY A 55 12.53 11.55 6.88
C GLY A 55 12.05 12.83 6.16
N GLN A 56 12.26 12.91 4.85
CA GLN A 56 11.83 14.05 4.03
C GLN A 56 10.36 13.93 3.59
N ARG A 57 9.76 12.74 3.76
CA ARG A 57 8.34 12.50 3.49
C ARG A 57 7.63 12.03 4.75
N SER A 58 6.53 12.71 5.04
CA SER A 58 5.60 12.28 6.08
C SER A 58 4.99 10.93 5.73
N TRP A 59 4.79 10.10 6.74
CA TRP A 59 4.10 8.81 6.63
C TRP A 59 3.06 8.68 7.74
N LEU A 60 2.02 7.89 7.49
CA LEU A 60 0.94 7.67 8.46
C LEU A 60 1.16 6.31 9.15
N ASP A 61 1.42 6.36 10.46
CA ASP A 61 1.37 5.17 11.31
C ASP A 61 -0.09 4.72 11.43
N LEU A 62 -0.47 3.65 10.73
CA LEU A 62 -1.87 3.25 10.60
C LEU A 62 -2.51 2.87 11.95
N PRO A 63 -1.90 2.03 12.82
CA PRO A 63 -2.45 1.77 14.16
C PRO A 63 -2.62 3.03 15.00
N SER A 64 -1.59 3.89 14.99
CA SER A 64 -1.55 5.06 15.86
C SER A 64 -1.94 6.35 15.18
N GLY A 65 -2.55 6.36 13.99
CA GLY A 65 -3.00 7.55 13.26
C GLY A 65 -2.11 8.81 13.27
N LEU A 66 -0.83 8.66 13.60
CA LEU A 66 0.12 9.74 13.75
C LEU A 66 0.82 9.95 12.41
N VAL A 67 0.85 11.20 11.97
CA VAL A 67 1.68 11.60 10.85
C VAL A 67 3.09 11.81 11.38
N LYS A 68 4.03 10.99 10.90
CA LYS A 68 5.41 10.94 11.33
C LYS A 68 6.34 11.45 10.23
N THR A 69 7.43 12.10 10.62
CA THR A 69 8.46 12.63 9.71
C THR A 69 9.86 12.09 10.02
N ASN A 70 10.00 11.24 11.03
CA ASN A 70 11.28 10.60 11.31
C ASN A 70 11.65 9.62 10.17
N PRO A 71 12.94 9.32 10.00
CA PRO A 71 13.42 8.24 9.13
C PRO A 71 12.58 6.96 9.30
N PHE A 72 12.01 6.48 8.19
CA PHE A 72 11.03 5.40 8.19
C PHE A 72 11.65 4.02 8.45
N TYR A 73 12.84 3.78 7.88
CA TYR A 73 13.45 2.46 7.81
C TYR A 73 14.33 2.09 9.01
N ASN A 74 14.81 3.09 9.76
CA ASN A 74 15.72 2.85 10.89
C ASN A 74 14.99 2.11 12.01
N GLY A 75 15.56 1.01 12.47
CA GLY A 75 14.99 0.12 13.48
C GLY A 75 13.99 -0.92 12.93
N THR A 76 13.68 -0.89 11.63
CA THR A 76 12.87 -1.96 11.00
C THR A 76 13.66 -3.26 10.90
N ILE A 77 12.97 -4.38 10.71
CA ILE A 77 13.58 -5.71 10.57
C ILE A 77 13.36 -6.29 9.18
N TYR A 78 14.20 -7.26 8.81
CA TYR A 78 13.84 -8.24 7.78
C TYR A 78 12.82 -9.19 8.37
N HIS A 79 11.54 -8.92 8.11
CA HIS A 79 10.43 -9.64 8.71
C HIS A 79 10.12 -10.96 7.99
N ARG A 80 10.68 -11.15 6.79
CA ARG A 80 10.53 -12.37 5.99
C ARG A 80 11.82 -12.66 5.22
N VAL A 81 12.38 -13.85 5.43
CA VAL A 81 13.61 -14.32 4.79
C VAL A 81 13.38 -15.74 4.27
N ILE A 82 13.54 -15.95 2.97
CA ILE A 82 13.37 -17.27 2.36
C ILE A 82 14.68 -17.68 1.72
N ALA A 83 15.27 -18.75 2.24
CA ALA A 83 16.51 -19.32 1.74
C ALA A 83 16.40 -19.62 0.23
N GLY A 84 17.37 -19.14 -0.56
CA GLY A 84 17.37 -19.33 -2.02
C GLY A 84 16.33 -18.52 -2.77
N PHE A 85 15.70 -17.53 -2.13
CA PHE A 85 14.73 -16.65 -2.78
C PHE A 85 15.03 -15.17 -2.53
N MET A 86 14.72 -14.65 -1.34
CA MET A 86 14.85 -13.21 -1.06
C MET A 86 14.89 -12.87 0.44
N ASN A 87 15.32 -11.64 0.73
CA ASN A 87 15.21 -11.00 2.05
C ASN A 87 14.30 -9.78 1.96
N GLN A 88 13.17 -9.76 2.68
CA GLN A 88 12.17 -8.70 2.65
C GLN A 88 12.14 -7.88 3.95
N GLY A 89 12.09 -6.55 3.81
CA GLY A 89 12.11 -5.58 4.90
C GLY A 89 11.20 -4.38 4.64
N GLY A 90 11.32 -3.34 5.49
CA GLY A 90 10.57 -2.08 5.33
C GLY A 90 9.16 -2.07 5.91
N SER A 91 8.91 -2.89 6.94
CA SER A 91 7.66 -2.95 7.70
C SER A 91 7.90 -2.43 9.13
N PRO A 92 7.37 -1.26 9.52
CA PRO A 92 7.53 -0.70 10.88
C PRO A 92 7.07 -1.62 12.00
N ASN A 93 5.99 -2.39 11.80
CA ASN A 93 5.48 -3.34 12.80
C ASN A 93 6.22 -4.69 12.78
N GLY A 94 7.08 -4.95 11.79
CA GLY A 94 7.83 -6.20 11.65
C GLY A 94 6.97 -7.43 11.36
N LEU A 95 5.77 -7.24 10.82
CA LEU A 95 4.81 -8.28 10.43
C LEU A 95 4.53 -8.31 8.92
N GLY A 96 5.00 -7.32 8.15
CA GLY A 96 4.76 -7.23 6.71
C GLY A 96 3.35 -6.74 6.34
N THR A 97 2.56 -6.28 7.31
CA THR A 97 1.15 -5.88 7.14
C THR A 97 0.92 -4.38 7.12
N ASP A 98 2.00 -3.59 7.08
CA ASP A 98 1.98 -2.14 7.16
C ASP A 98 2.89 -1.47 6.12
N GLY A 99 2.89 -0.13 6.15
CA GLY A 99 3.61 0.70 5.20
C GLY A 99 3.51 2.18 5.57
N PRO A 100 3.78 3.09 4.63
CA PRO A 100 3.82 4.52 4.90
C PRO A 100 2.41 5.17 4.96
N GLY A 101 1.36 4.36 4.91
CA GLY A 101 -0.04 4.78 4.88
C GLY A 101 -0.56 5.16 3.50
N TYR A 102 0.24 4.98 2.45
CA TYR A 102 -0.16 5.17 1.06
C TYR A 102 0.46 4.09 0.17
N ALA A 103 -0.06 3.97 -1.04
CA ALA A 103 0.56 3.19 -2.12
C ALA A 103 0.89 4.08 -3.33
N PHE A 104 1.63 3.56 -4.31
CA PHE A 104 1.90 4.20 -5.60
C PHE A 104 2.14 3.17 -6.72
N VAL A 105 1.97 3.61 -7.97
CA VAL A 105 2.05 2.80 -9.19
C VAL A 105 3.37 2.07 -9.39
N ASP A 106 3.33 0.96 -10.11
CA ASP A 106 4.51 0.22 -10.55
C ASP A 106 5.28 0.96 -11.65
N GLU A 107 6.59 0.69 -11.73
CA GLU A 107 7.50 1.21 -12.77
C GLU A 107 8.29 0.04 -13.38
N PHE A 108 7.91 -0.39 -14.60
CA PHE A 108 8.56 -1.49 -15.31
C PHE A 108 9.31 -1.00 -16.54
N THR A 109 10.47 -1.60 -16.81
CA THR A 109 11.22 -1.38 -18.06
C THR A 109 11.68 -2.72 -18.63
N PRO A 110 11.76 -2.87 -19.97
CA PRO A 110 12.23 -4.11 -20.58
C PRO A 110 13.67 -4.51 -20.18
N SER A 111 14.47 -3.52 -19.75
CA SER A 111 15.88 -3.69 -19.39
C SER A 111 16.11 -4.16 -17.95
N LEU A 112 15.12 -4.07 -17.07
CA LEU A 112 15.24 -4.47 -15.68
C LEU A 112 14.53 -5.80 -15.45
N ARG A 113 15.30 -6.81 -15.05
CA ARG A 113 14.82 -8.18 -14.83
C ARG A 113 15.37 -8.74 -13.52
N HIS A 114 14.60 -9.61 -12.87
CA HIS A 114 15.02 -10.38 -11.70
C HIS A 114 15.88 -11.57 -12.14
N ASP A 115 17.01 -11.28 -12.78
CA ASP A 115 17.84 -12.25 -13.50
C ASP A 115 19.07 -12.72 -12.71
N ALA A 116 19.26 -12.22 -11.50
CA ALA A 116 20.49 -12.43 -10.74
C ALA A 116 20.32 -12.21 -9.22
N PHE A 117 21.37 -12.58 -8.49
CA PHE A 117 21.59 -12.20 -7.10
C PHE A 117 21.62 -10.67 -6.95
N GLY A 118 20.98 -10.17 -5.89
CA GLY A 118 21.10 -8.80 -5.43
C GLY A 118 20.20 -7.79 -6.15
N VAL A 119 19.12 -8.21 -6.82
CA VAL A 119 18.15 -7.29 -7.41
C VAL A 119 17.28 -6.71 -6.29
N LEU A 120 17.23 -5.38 -6.18
CA LEU A 120 16.43 -4.66 -5.17
C LEU A 120 15.11 -4.21 -5.79
N SER A 121 14.00 -4.64 -5.20
CA SER A 121 12.67 -4.49 -5.78
C SER A 121 11.61 -4.16 -4.72
N MET A 122 10.55 -3.47 -5.13
CA MET A 122 9.44 -3.12 -4.25
C MET A 122 8.58 -4.36 -3.96
N ALA A 123 8.30 -4.61 -2.68
CA ALA A 123 7.24 -5.55 -2.32
C ALA A 123 5.88 -4.84 -2.46
N ASN A 124 4.87 -5.58 -2.92
CA ASN A 124 3.52 -5.07 -3.14
C ASN A 124 2.49 -6.16 -2.79
N SER A 125 1.21 -5.77 -2.71
CA SER A 125 0.05 -6.65 -2.50
C SER A 125 -0.80 -6.75 -3.77
N GLY A 126 -0.14 -6.78 -4.93
CA GLY A 126 -0.75 -6.70 -6.25
C GLY A 126 -0.37 -5.42 -6.99
N LYS A 127 -0.88 -5.31 -8.23
CA LYS A 127 -0.60 -4.19 -9.13
C LYS A 127 -0.78 -2.83 -8.45
N ASP A 128 0.18 -1.94 -8.70
CA ASP A 128 0.24 -0.55 -8.29
C ASP A 128 0.14 -0.29 -6.77
N SER A 129 0.42 -1.32 -5.95
CA SER A 129 0.30 -1.22 -4.49
C SER A 129 1.64 -1.01 -3.76
N ASN A 130 2.60 -0.33 -4.40
CA ASN A 130 3.92 -0.09 -3.80
C ASN A 130 3.82 0.84 -2.60
N GLY A 131 4.35 0.42 -1.46
CA GLY A 131 4.39 1.22 -0.23
C GLY A 131 5.82 1.58 0.15
N ALA A 132 6.31 1.00 1.23
CA ALA A 132 7.70 1.17 1.69
C ALA A 132 8.48 -0.15 1.73
N GLN A 133 7.78 -1.29 1.73
CA GLN A 133 8.42 -2.59 1.81
C GLN A 133 9.20 -2.89 0.53
N TYR A 134 10.34 -3.53 0.70
CA TYR A 134 11.26 -3.91 -0.37
C TYR A 134 11.79 -5.31 -0.10
N PHE A 135 12.31 -5.95 -1.15
CA PHE A 135 13.10 -7.16 -1.02
C PHE A 135 14.36 -7.08 -1.86
N ILE A 136 15.36 -7.87 -1.48
CA ILE A 136 16.57 -8.13 -2.27
C ILE A 136 16.63 -9.61 -2.62
N THR A 137 16.77 -9.94 -3.90
CA THR A 137 16.88 -11.33 -4.36
C THR A 137 18.23 -11.93 -3.98
N VAL A 138 18.26 -13.24 -3.78
CA VAL A 138 19.50 -14.02 -3.67
C VAL A 138 19.67 -15.04 -4.79
N GLU A 139 18.68 -15.19 -5.65
CA GLU A 139 18.72 -16.04 -6.85
C GLU A 139 17.96 -15.33 -7.99
N PRO A 140 18.10 -15.77 -9.24
CA PRO A 140 17.21 -15.35 -10.33
C PRO A 140 15.76 -15.75 -10.03
N THR A 141 14.83 -14.79 -10.16
CA THR A 141 13.40 -14.99 -9.87
C THR A 141 12.54 -14.41 -11.01
N PRO A 142 12.63 -14.95 -12.25
CA PRO A 142 12.02 -14.36 -13.43
C PRO A 142 10.48 -14.28 -13.38
N TRP A 143 9.82 -15.08 -12.53
CA TRP A 143 8.38 -15.00 -12.30
C TRP A 143 7.92 -13.71 -11.59
N LEU A 144 8.86 -12.90 -11.08
CA LEU A 144 8.59 -11.58 -10.49
C LEU A 144 8.72 -10.42 -11.51
N ASN A 145 9.16 -10.71 -12.74
CA ASN A 145 9.29 -9.70 -13.79
C ASN A 145 7.95 -9.08 -14.13
N ASP A 146 7.93 -7.74 -14.23
CA ASP A 146 6.74 -6.95 -14.55
C ASP A 146 5.58 -7.17 -13.55
N VAL A 147 5.91 -7.68 -12.34
CA VAL A 147 5.03 -7.79 -11.16
C VAL A 147 5.55 -6.90 -10.02
N HIS A 148 6.87 -6.80 -9.88
CA HIS A 148 7.53 -5.99 -8.85
C HIS A 148 8.50 -4.97 -9.46
N THR A 149 8.40 -3.71 -9.00
CA THR A 149 9.22 -2.60 -9.48
C THR A 149 10.67 -2.77 -9.04
N ILE A 150 11.56 -3.10 -9.97
CA ILE A 150 13.01 -3.11 -9.73
C ILE A 150 13.50 -1.67 -9.67
N PHE A 151 14.05 -1.26 -8.54
CA PHE A 151 14.52 0.11 -8.32
C PHE A 151 15.98 0.21 -7.90
N GLY A 152 16.70 -0.90 -7.86
CA GLY A 152 18.13 -0.91 -7.63
C GLY A 152 18.75 -2.29 -7.75
N ARG A 153 20.06 -2.35 -7.49
CA ARG A 153 20.84 -3.59 -7.45
C ARG A 153 21.99 -3.48 -6.48
N LEU A 154 22.37 -4.60 -5.90
CA LEU A 154 23.52 -4.71 -5.02
C LEU A 154 24.78 -4.20 -5.72
N TYR A 155 25.49 -3.34 -5.01
CA TYR A 155 26.77 -2.75 -5.41
C TYR A 155 27.93 -3.31 -4.58
N GLY A 156 27.70 -3.63 -3.30
CA GLY A 156 28.70 -4.24 -2.44
C GLY A 156 28.09 -4.85 -1.17
N GLY A 157 28.83 -5.76 -0.52
CA GLY A 157 28.36 -6.48 0.67
C GLY A 157 27.51 -7.72 0.36
N SER A 158 27.81 -8.44 -0.72
CA SER A 158 27.11 -9.68 -1.10
C SER A 158 27.16 -10.76 -0.03
N ASN A 159 28.27 -10.86 0.69
CA ASN A 159 28.42 -11.75 1.85
C ASN A 159 27.41 -11.45 2.95
N VAL A 160 27.07 -10.18 3.20
CA VAL A 160 26.07 -9.79 4.21
C VAL A 160 24.66 -10.15 3.74
N VAL A 161 24.32 -9.83 2.49
CA VAL A 161 23.01 -10.20 1.91
C VAL A 161 22.79 -11.71 1.92
N TYR A 162 23.84 -12.46 1.57
CA TYR A 162 23.83 -13.93 1.61
C TYR A 162 23.69 -14.44 3.05
N ALA A 163 24.45 -13.90 4.01
CA ALA A 163 24.38 -14.30 5.41
C ALA A 163 22.99 -14.05 6.02
N ILE A 164 22.36 -12.91 5.72
CA ILE A 164 20.98 -12.63 6.13
C ILE A 164 20.02 -13.70 5.60
N ASN A 165 20.21 -14.17 4.36
CA ASN A 165 19.33 -15.17 3.75
C ASN A 165 19.44 -16.57 4.38
N HIS A 166 20.54 -16.83 5.09
CA HIS A 166 20.84 -18.13 5.72
C HIS A 166 20.60 -18.14 7.23
N VAL A 167 19.95 -17.11 7.79
CA VAL A 167 19.53 -17.14 9.20
C VAL A 167 18.44 -18.19 9.41
N ALA A 168 18.38 -18.75 10.61
CA ALA A 168 17.29 -19.64 10.98
C ALA A 168 15.95 -18.86 11.00
N THR A 169 14.92 -19.43 10.37
CA THR A 169 13.57 -18.85 10.30
C THR A 169 12.55 -19.76 10.96
N GLY A 170 11.47 -19.15 11.46
CA GLY A 170 10.33 -19.83 12.06
C GLY A 170 9.09 -19.74 11.16
N ALA A 171 7.91 -19.72 11.79
CA ALA A 171 6.63 -19.58 11.08
C ALA A 171 6.61 -18.31 10.20
N ASN A 172 5.97 -18.42 9.03
CA ASN A 172 5.86 -17.35 8.03
C ASN A 172 7.21 -16.81 7.54
N ASP A 173 8.26 -17.65 7.55
CA ASP A 173 9.62 -17.33 7.11
C ASP A 173 10.27 -16.17 7.90
N LYS A 174 9.78 -15.90 9.12
CA LYS A 174 10.33 -14.83 9.97
C LYS A 174 11.62 -15.30 10.64
N PRO A 175 12.74 -14.53 10.59
CA PRO A 175 13.94 -14.86 11.33
C PRO A 175 13.68 -15.10 12.83
N LEU A 176 14.25 -16.17 13.39
CA LEU A 176 14.14 -16.47 14.82
C LEU A 176 14.81 -15.39 15.69
N THR A 177 15.92 -14.85 15.18
CA THR A 177 16.59 -13.67 15.74
C THR A 177 16.41 -12.53 14.75
N ASN A 178 15.88 -11.40 15.23
CA ASN A 178 15.65 -10.23 14.38
C ASN A 178 16.94 -9.75 13.71
N VAL A 179 16.94 -9.68 12.39
CA VAL A 179 17.93 -8.94 11.61
C VAL A 179 17.42 -7.50 11.49
N VAL A 180 18.08 -6.57 12.20
CA VAL A 180 17.63 -5.18 12.34
C VAL A 180 18.38 -4.30 11.33
N LEU A 181 17.68 -3.42 10.64
CA LEU A 181 18.24 -2.32 9.88
C LEU A 181 18.50 -1.14 10.84
N ASN A 182 19.70 -1.04 11.37
CA ASN A 182 20.09 0.01 12.32
C ASN A 182 19.98 1.40 11.70
N ALA A 183 20.46 1.54 10.45
CA ALA A 183 20.40 2.78 9.70
C ALA A 183 20.37 2.55 8.20
N LEU A 184 19.64 3.39 7.48
CA LEU A 184 19.67 3.48 6.03
C LEU A 184 20.17 4.85 5.60
N THR A 185 21.32 4.90 4.93
CA THR A 185 21.94 6.16 4.48
C THR A 185 21.89 6.29 2.97
N ILE A 186 21.51 7.46 2.47
CA ILE A 186 21.50 7.76 1.04
C ILE A 186 22.75 8.54 0.66
N ARG A 187 23.55 8.00 -0.26
CA ARG A 187 24.71 8.67 -0.85
C ARG A 187 24.42 9.08 -2.28
N ARG A 188 24.70 10.34 -2.63
CA ARG A 188 24.60 10.87 -4.00
C ARG A 188 26.00 11.22 -4.50
N VAL A 189 26.36 10.78 -5.69
CA VAL A 189 27.67 11.01 -6.31
C VAL A 189 27.47 11.53 -7.73
N GLY A 190 28.05 12.70 -8.04
CA GLY A 190 27.92 13.36 -9.33
C GLY A 190 26.74 14.33 -9.43
N ALA A 191 26.78 15.20 -10.45
CA ALA A 191 25.84 16.30 -10.63
C ALA A 191 24.39 15.82 -10.84
N ALA A 192 24.18 14.85 -11.73
CA ALA A 192 22.83 14.31 -12.02
C ALA A 192 22.18 13.66 -10.78
N ALA A 193 22.95 12.88 -10.02
CA ALA A 193 22.49 12.27 -8.78
C ALA A 193 22.14 13.32 -7.72
N THR A 194 22.88 14.43 -7.66
CA THR A 194 22.61 15.55 -6.73
C THR A 194 21.35 16.32 -7.15
N ALA A 195 21.15 16.51 -8.46
CA ALA A 195 20.02 17.24 -9.03
C ALA A 195 18.69 16.46 -9.02
N PHE A 196 18.70 15.15 -8.77
CA PHE A 196 17.47 14.34 -8.71
C PHE A 196 16.57 14.80 -7.55
N ASP A 197 15.51 15.53 -7.89
CA ASP A 197 14.51 16.02 -6.95
C ASP A 197 13.47 14.93 -6.65
N ILE A 198 13.32 14.60 -5.36
CA ILE A 198 12.35 13.60 -4.89
C ILE A 198 10.90 14.11 -4.98
N ASN A 199 10.68 15.43 -5.02
CA ASN A 199 9.35 16.04 -4.95
C ASN A 199 8.62 16.11 -6.29
N THR A 200 9.34 16.00 -7.40
CA THR A 200 8.77 16.11 -8.77
C THR A 200 8.15 14.81 -9.29
N ASN A 201 8.21 13.73 -8.51
CA ASN A 201 7.81 12.39 -8.96
C ASN A 201 6.33 12.07 -8.73
N GLY A 202 5.52 13.03 -8.27
CA GLY A 202 4.07 12.82 -8.05
C GLY A 202 3.80 11.68 -7.07
N LEU A 203 4.37 11.77 -5.87
CA LEU A 203 4.16 10.82 -4.79
C LEU A 203 3.12 11.35 -3.78
N PRO A 204 2.32 10.47 -3.14
CA PRO A 204 1.27 10.89 -2.21
C PRO A 204 1.80 11.67 -1.00
N LEU A 205 1.11 12.74 -0.63
CA LEU A 205 1.48 13.61 0.48
C LEU A 205 0.65 13.29 1.72
N VAL A 206 1.30 12.90 2.82
CA VAL A 206 0.64 12.67 4.12
C VAL A 206 0.71 13.94 4.97
N THR A 207 -0.43 14.40 5.48
CA THR A 207 -0.52 15.58 6.34
C THR A 207 -1.49 15.36 7.50
N ASN A 208 -1.27 16.08 8.60
CA ASN A 208 -2.29 16.19 9.64
C ASN A 208 -3.48 16.98 9.09
N LEU A 209 -4.69 16.52 9.41
CA LEU A 209 -5.92 17.21 9.05
C LEU A 209 -6.38 18.04 10.25
N ASN A 210 -6.42 19.36 10.05
CA ASN A 210 -6.81 20.28 11.11
C ASN A 210 -8.31 20.18 11.40
N LEU A 211 -8.63 19.73 12.61
CA LEU A 211 -10.01 19.62 13.09
C LEU A 211 -10.42 20.91 13.81
N LYS A 212 -11.63 21.39 13.52
CA LYS A 212 -12.30 22.45 14.27
C LYS A 212 -13.47 21.85 15.06
N ILE A 213 -13.63 22.24 16.31
CA ILE A 213 -14.73 21.77 17.15
C ILE A 213 -15.78 22.88 17.27
N SER A 214 -17.03 22.55 17.01
CA SER A 214 -18.18 23.40 17.32
C SER A 214 -19.18 22.64 18.19
N LYS A 215 -19.96 23.38 18.99
CA LYS A 215 -20.98 22.81 19.88
C LYS A 215 -22.29 23.56 19.70
N SER A 216 -23.38 22.81 19.60
CA SER A 216 -24.76 23.28 19.77
C SER A 216 -25.35 22.69 21.07
N ASN A 217 -26.58 23.05 21.40
CA ASN A 217 -27.25 22.53 22.59
C ASN A 217 -27.37 20.99 22.59
N SER A 218 -27.51 20.40 21.40
CA SER A 218 -27.73 18.96 21.25
C SER A 218 -26.50 18.19 20.77
N ASN A 219 -25.57 18.84 20.06
CA ASN A 219 -24.47 18.15 19.37
C ASN A 219 -23.10 18.82 19.54
N VAL A 220 -22.05 18.03 19.45
CA VAL A 220 -20.69 18.48 19.15
C VAL A 220 -20.35 18.06 17.73
N SER A 221 -19.79 18.97 16.94
CA SER A 221 -19.37 18.71 15.56
C SER A 221 -17.87 18.91 15.41
N LEU A 222 -17.22 17.99 14.71
CA LEU A 222 -15.85 18.16 14.22
C LEU A 222 -15.93 18.53 12.75
N THR A 223 -15.44 19.70 12.38
CA THR A 223 -15.37 20.17 10.99
C THR A 223 -13.93 20.20 10.50
N PHE A 224 -13.76 19.88 9.22
CA PHE A 224 -12.45 19.88 8.56
C PHE A 224 -12.59 20.16 7.08
N SER A 225 -11.51 20.67 6.48
CA SER A 225 -11.44 20.96 5.06
C SER A 225 -10.70 19.83 4.35
N ASN A 226 -11.35 19.19 3.39
CA ASN A 226 -10.70 18.18 2.57
C ASN A 226 -9.94 18.80 1.39
N ARG A 227 -8.84 18.17 1.00
CA ARG A 227 -8.18 18.48 -0.27
C ARG A 227 -8.72 17.56 -1.36
N LEU A 228 -8.62 18.04 -2.59
CA LEU A 228 -8.93 17.22 -3.76
C LEU A 228 -7.97 16.02 -3.82
N TYR A 229 -8.52 14.85 -4.16
CA TYR A 229 -7.80 13.58 -4.25
C TYR A 229 -7.17 13.14 -2.93
N ALA A 230 -7.81 13.44 -1.80
CA ALA A 230 -7.23 13.16 -0.49
C ALA A 230 -8.04 12.15 0.35
N ASP A 231 -7.44 11.01 0.69
CA ASP A 231 -7.98 10.03 1.64
C ASP A 231 -7.84 10.56 3.05
N SER A 232 -8.96 10.78 3.72
CA SER A 232 -9.00 11.32 5.07
C SER A 232 -9.39 10.25 6.06
N ARG A 233 -8.68 10.20 7.19
CA ARG A 233 -8.91 9.22 8.26
C ARG A 233 -9.10 9.93 9.59
N LEU A 234 -10.20 9.62 10.26
CA LEU A 234 -10.47 10.08 11.62
C LEU A 234 -10.13 8.97 12.59
N TYR A 235 -9.36 9.30 13.61
CA TYR A 235 -9.03 8.38 14.69
C TYR A 235 -9.66 8.87 15.98
N THR A 236 -10.20 7.92 16.75
CA THR A 236 -10.86 8.19 18.03
C THR A 236 -10.27 7.32 19.13
N SER A 237 -10.15 7.87 20.34
CA SER A 237 -9.68 7.15 21.53
C SER A 237 -10.40 7.62 22.78
N SER A 238 -10.58 6.72 23.75
CA SER A 238 -11.10 7.05 25.09
C SER A 238 -9.99 7.29 26.12
N ASP A 239 -8.76 6.87 25.84
CA ASP A 239 -7.68 6.70 26.83
C ASP A 239 -6.30 7.18 26.35
N LEU A 240 -6.20 7.71 25.11
CA LEU A 240 -4.97 8.08 24.41
C LEU A 240 -4.03 6.93 24.06
N THR A 241 -4.33 5.69 24.46
CA THR A 241 -3.52 4.50 24.20
C THR A 241 -4.08 3.65 23.08
N SER A 242 -5.38 3.39 23.09
CA SER A 242 -6.06 2.57 22.10
C SER A 242 -6.85 3.45 21.15
N TRP A 243 -6.59 3.28 19.86
CA TRP A 243 -7.17 4.12 18.82
C TRP A 243 -7.92 3.29 17.79
N THR A 244 -9.11 3.75 17.43
CA THR A 244 -9.89 3.19 16.32
C THR A 244 -9.94 4.20 15.19
N SER A 245 -9.89 3.70 13.95
CA SER A 245 -9.90 4.54 12.75
C SER A 245 -11.19 4.37 11.96
N SER A 246 -11.71 5.47 11.43
CA SER A 246 -12.75 5.48 10.40
C SER A 246 -12.20 6.13 9.15
N LYS A 247 -12.29 5.43 8.01
CA LYS A 247 -12.04 6.02 6.70
C LYS A 247 -13.18 7.01 6.41
N LEU A 248 -12.85 8.26 6.13
CA LEU A 248 -13.81 9.31 5.77
C LEU A 248 -14.00 9.42 4.24
N GLY A 249 -13.26 8.60 3.48
CA GLY A 249 -13.28 8.58 2.03
C GLY A 249 -12.34 9.62 1.42
N ILE A 250 -12.27 9.60 0.09
CA ILE A 250 -11.49 10.54 -0.69
C ILE A 250 -12.43 11.59 -1.29
N ASP A 251 -12.01 12.85 -1.23
CA ASP A 251 -12.79 13.95 -1.80
C ASP A 251 -12.49 14.20 -3.28
N LEU A 252 -13.55 14.41 -4.07
CA LEU A 252 -13.50 14.49 -5.53
C LEU A 252 -14.05 15.79 -6.11
N SER A 253 -14.72 16.61 -5.30
CA SER A 253 -15.41 17.80 -5.80
C SER A 253 -15.13 18.98 -4.89
N GLY A 254 -14.08 19.73 -5.24
CA GLY A 254 -13.66 20.94 -4.53
C GLY A 254 -13.01 20.66 -3.17
N THR A 255 -12.83 21.70 -2.37
CA THR A 255 -12.44 21.61 -0.95
C THR A 255 -13.71 21.72 -0.11
N PRO A 256 -14.54 20.68 0.04
CA PRO A 256 -15.71 20.79 0.88
C PRO A 256 -15.31 20.81 2.35
N THR A 257 -16.16 21.47 3.14
CA THR A 257 -16.10 21.38 4.60
C THR A 257 -16.95 20.19 5.01
N ASN A 258 -16.31 19.15 5.53
CA ASN A 258 -17.00 17.97 6.05
C ASN A 258 -17.20 18.10 7.56
N ALA A 259 -18.22 17.43 8.08
CA ALA A 259 -18.55 17.42 9.49
C ALA A 259 -18.89 16.00 9.95
N THR A 260 -18.39 15.61 11.12
CA THR A 260 -18.93 14.48 11.89
C THR A 260 -19.54 15.00 13.18
N THR A 261 -20.68 14.45 13.61
CA THR A 261 -21.42 14.93 14.79
C THR A 261 -21.65 13.82 15.80
N ALA A 262 -21.66 14.18 17.08
CA ALA A 262 -22.03 13.32 18.19
C ALA A 262 -22.93 14.09 19.16
N SER A 263 -23.76 13.38 19.92
CA SER A 263 -24.57 13.98 20.99
C SER A 263 -23.70 14.76 21.97
N ALA A 264 -24.18 15.92 22.43
CA ALA A 264 -23.52 16.71 23.48
C ALA A 264 -23.41 15.96 24.81
N SER A 265 -24.21 14.91 25.01
CA SER A 265 -24.15 14.00 26.17
C SER A 265 -23.24 12.79 25.96
N ALA A 266 -22.64 12.61 24.79
CA ALA A 266 -21.75 11.48 24.53
C ALA A 266 -20.50 11.53 25.41
N SER A 267 -19.95 10.35 25.74
CA SER A 267 -18.70 10.25 26.49
C SER A 267 -17.58 11.01 25.79
N ARG A 268 -16.73 11.67 26.59
CA ARG A 268 -15.58 12.43 26.08
C ARG A 268 -14.62 11.49 25.37
N ARG A 269 -14.11 11.93 24.21
CA ARG A 269 -13.14 11.18 23.40
C ARG A 269 -12.05 12.12 22.89
N PHE A 270 -10.91 11.54 22.57
CA PHE A 270 -9.81 12.20 21.87
C PHE A 270 -9.93 11.93 20.38
N PHE A 271 -9.52 12.92 19.58
CA PHE A 271 -9.59 12.87 18.13
C PHE A 271 -8.27 13.30 17.53
N ARG A 272 -7.91 12.67 16.42
CA ARG A 272 -6.91 13.16 15.49
C ARG A 272 -7.34 12.76 14.09
N ALA A 273 -6.89 13.50 13.09
CA ALA A 273 -7.17 13.16 11.73
C ALA A 273 -5.93 13.35 10.87
N ALA A 274 -5.80 12.49 9.88
CA ALA A 274 -4.73 12.54 8.89
C ALA A 274 -5.36 12.50 7.50
N GLN A 275 -4.63 13.06 6.54
CA GLN A 275 -5.04 13.12 5.16
C GLN A 275 -3.87 12.74 4.25
N ILE A 276 -4.14 11.86 3.29
CA ILE A 276 -3.20 11.40 2.27
C ILE A 276 -3.68 11.94 0.93
N GLN A 277 -2.99 12.96 0.40
CA GLN A 277 -3.30 13.60 -0.85
C GLN A 277 -2.53 12.97 -2.01
N TYR A 278 -3.25 12.48 -3.01
CA TYR A 278 -2.68 11.92 -4.23
C TYR A 278 -2.47 13.00 -5.30
N PRO A 279 -1.46 12.86 -6.19
CA PRO A 279 -1.19 13.84 -7.25
C PRO A 279 -2.32 13.92 -8.30
N ALA A 280 -3.08 12.84 -8.45
CA ALA A 280 -4.22 12.72 -9.33
C ALA A 280 -5.24 11.76 -8.69
N SER A 281 -6.46 11.75 -9.22
CA SER A 281 -7.49 10.83 -8.77
C SER A 281 -7.02 9.36 -8.84
N THR A 282 -7.08 8.66 -7.71
CA THR A 282 -6.77 7.21 -7.56
C THR A 282 -8.01 6.32 -7.54
N PHE A 283 -9.13 6.85 -8.04
CA PHE A 283 -10.44 6.20 -7.99
C PHE A 283 -10.75 5.34 -9.21
N ALA A 284 -11.62 4.33 -9.02
CA ALA A 284 -12.71 4.18 -9.98
C ALA A 284 -13.82 5.18 -9.64
N PRO A 285 -14.31 5.94 -10.60
CA PRO A 285 -14.76 7.30 -10.37
C PRO A 285 -16.29 7.38 -10.36
N LYS A 286 -16.84 8.60 -10.20
CA LYS A 286 -18.17 8.96 -10.74
C LYS A 286 -18.40 8.50 -12.19
N THR A 287 -17.36 8.05 -12.90
CA THR A 287 -17.44 7.47 -14.23
C THR A 287 -17.93 6.02 -14.26
N VAL A 288 -18.13 5.29 -13.16
CA VAL A 288 -18.90 4.03 -13.25
C VAL A 288 -20.39 4.30 -13.34
N TYR A 289 -20.87 5.45 -12.86
CA TYR A 289 -22.24 5.87 -13.09
C TYR A 289 -22.51 5.99 -14.58
N SER A 290 -23.71 5.58 -14.96
CA SER A 290 -24.13 5.46 -16.35
C SER A 290 -23.34 4.43 -17.14
N ARG A 291 -22.60 3.53 -16.49
CA ARG A 291 -21.94 2.40 -17.15
C ARG A 291 -22.57 1.09 -16.77
N THR A 292 -22.26 0.09 -17.59
CA THR A 292 -22.76 -1.27 -17.42
C THR A 292 -21.60 -2.23 -17.24
N LEU A 293 -21.62 -3.02 -16.16
CA LEU A 293 -20.75 -4.17 -15.95
C LEU A 293 -21.46 -5.43 -16.46
N THR A 294 -20.79 -6.17 -17.35
CA THR A 294 -21.27 -7.49 -17.78
C THR A 294 -20.39 -8.57 -17.19
N LEU A 295 -20.96 -9.52 -16.45
CA LEU A 295 -20.29 -10.69 -15.89
C LEU A 295 -20.76 -11.94 -16.63
N VAL A 296 -19.82 -12.69 -17.20
CA VAL A 296 -20.11 -13.95 -17.88
C VAL A 296 -19.68 -15.11 -16.99
N PHE A 297 -20.65 -15.94 -16.59
CA PHE A 297 -20.42 -17.12 -15.79
C PHE A 297 -20.32 -18.34 -16.69
N THR A 298 -19.13 -18.95 -16.74
CA THR A 298 -18.86 -20.11 -17.60
C THR A 298 -18.78 -21.42 -16.83
N ASN A 299 -18.64 -21.39 -15.50
CA ASN A 299 -18.54 -22.56 -14.63
C ASN A 299 -19.53 -22.47 -13.45
N GLY A 300 -20.17 -23.60 -13.11
CA GLY A 300 -21.20 -23.66 -12.07
C GLY A 300 -22.55 -23.17 -12.59
N THR A 301 -22.94 -21.96 -12.20
CA THR A 301 -24.19 -21.32 -12.65
C THR A 301 -23.96 -20.60 -13.98
N THR A 302 -24.41 -21.18 -15.10
CA THR A 302 -24.23 -20.56 -16.43
C THR A 302 -25.15 -19.36 -16.63
N GLY A 303 -24.64 -18.26 -17.19
CA GLY A 303 -25.46 -17.11 -17.53
C GLY A 303 -24.69 -15.81 -17.63
N THR A 304 -25.42 -14.73 -17.90
CA THR A 304 -24.89 -13.37 -17.95
C THR A 304 -25.61 -12.51 -16.92
N LEU A 305 -24.84 -11.85 -16.05
CA LEU A 305 -25.33 -10.80 -15.15
C LEU A 305 -24.86 -9.44 -15.69
N ILE A 306 -25.82 -8.58 -16.01
CA ILE A 306 -25.58 -7.21 -16.45
C ILE A 306 -25.95 -6.30 -15.29
N VAL A 307 -25.05 -5.44 -14.83
CA VAL A 307 -25.26 -4.49 -13.74
C VAL A 307 -25.08 -3.09 -14.28
N ALA A 308 -26.14 -2.27 -14.23
CA ALA A 308 -26.09 -0.88 -14.62
C ALA A 308 -25.96 0.00 -13.37
N PHE A 309 -24.89 0.78 -13.28
CA PHE A 309 -24.66 1.67 -12.14
C PHE A 309 -25.25 3.05 -12.40
N ASN A 310 -25.86 3.64 -11.38
CA ASN A 310 -26.38 5.01 -11.42
C ASN A 310 -26.07 5.76 -10.12
N ALA A 311 -26.16 7.10 -10.18
CA ALA A 311 -25.78 7.98 -9.08
C ALA A 311 -26.88 8.15 -8.01
N THR A 312 -27.85 7.24 -7.93
CA THR A 312 -28.98 7.40 -6.99
C THR A 312 -28.64 6.89 -5.59
N GLY A 313 -28.91 7.68 -4.55
CA GLY A 313 -28.67 7.30 -3.14
C GLY A 313 -27.27 7.62 -2.60
N THR A 314 -27.09 7.51 -1.27
CA THR A 314 -25.83 7.83 -0.57
C THR A 314 -24.72 6.80 -0.78
N ASN A 315 -25.05 5.58 -1.23
CA ASN A 315 -24.12 4.48 -1.48
C ASN A 315 -24.15 4.00 -2.96
N GLY A 316 -24.64 4.86 -3.86
CA GLY A 316 -24.94 4.52 -5.25
C GLY A 316 -26.15 3.59 -5.41
N GLY A 317 -26.56 3.34 -6.66
CA GLY A 317 -27.73 2.53 -7.00
C GLY A 317 -27.62 1.94 -8.40
N GLY A 318 -28.62 1.17 -8.82
CA GLY A 318 -28.58 0.53 -10.13
C GLY A 318 -29.71 -0.45 -10.41
N THR A 319 -29.70 -1.01 -11.61
CA THR A 319 -30.49 -2.19 -11.96
C THR A 319 -29.53 -3.31 -12.31
N TYR A 320 -30.02 -4.55 -12.20
CA TYR A 320 -29.33 -5.67 -12.80
C TYR A 320 -30.31 -6.51 -13.63
N THR A 321 -29.77 -7.26 -14.58
CA THR A 321 -30.49 -8.34 -15.26
C THR A 321 -29.65 -9.60 -15.23
N TYR A 322 -30.24 -10.72 -14.80
CA TYR A 322 -29.62 -12.03 -14.84
C TYR A 322 -30.46 -12.96 -15.71
N ASN A 323 -29.88 -13.49 -16.79
CA ASN A 323 -30.61 -14.36 -17.73
C ASN A 323 -31.98 -13.80 -18.14
N GLY A 324 -32.08 -12.47 -18.32
CA GLY A 324 -33.31 -11.77 -18.67
C GLY A 324 -34.24 -11.42 -17.51
N SER A 325 -33.98 -11.89 -16.29
CA SER A 325 -34.75 -11.53 -15.09
C SER A 325 -34.25 -10.20 -14.52
N PRO A 326 -35.07 -9.14 -14.52
CA PRO A 326 -34.68 -7.83 -13.99
C PRO A 326 -34.71 -7.83 -12.46
N GLY A 327 -33.97 -6.90 -11.86
CA GLY A 327 -34.07 -6.55 -10.45
C GLY A 327 -33.32 -5.27 -10.11
N SER A 328 -33.26 -4.96 -8.83
CA SER A 328 -32.72 -3.70 -8.32
C SER A 328 -31.43 -3.89 -7.51
N LEU A 329 -30.47 -2.98 -7.67
CA LEU A 329 -29.24 -2.88 -6.87
C LEU A 329 -29.38 -1.75 -5.86
N TYR A 330 -29.35 -2.07 -4.55
CA TYR A 330 -29.62 -1.09 -3.47
C TYR A 330 -28.35 -0.50 -2.87
N SER A 331 -27.23 -1.22 -2.95
CA SER A 331 -25.93 -0.66 -2.60
C SER A 331 -24.79 -1.43 -3.24
N TYR A 332 -23.73 -0.70 -3.55
CA TYR A 332 -22.41 -1.27 -3.78
C TYR A 332 -21.41 -0.54 -2.87
N VAL A 333 -20.36 -1.26 -2.47
CA VAL A 333 -19.25 -0.70 -1.71
C VAL A 333 -18.05 -0.63 -2.62
N TRP A 334 -17.44 0.55 -2.68
CA TRP A 334 -16.13 0.71 -3.27
C TRP A 334 -15.09 0.65 -2.16
N LEU A 335 -14.36 -0.47 -2.07
CA LEU A 335 -13.19 -0.54 -1.20
C LEU A 335 -12.01 0.01 -1.99
N GLN A 336 -11.77 1.31 -1.81
CA GLN A 336 -10.59 1.95 -2.34
C GLN A 336 -9.39 1.60 -1.47
N GLU A 337 -8.50 0.79 -2.02
CA GLU A 337 -7.09 0.89 -1.68
C GLU A 337 -6.43 1.75 -2.77
N PRO A 338 -5.48 2.63 -2.43
CA PRO A 338 -4.84 3.48 -3.43
C PRO A 338 -4.25 2.60 -4.52
N TYR A 339 -4.69 2.83 -5.76
CA TYR A 339 -4.28 2.10 -6.97
C TYR A 339 -4.68 0.61 -7.05
N ASN A 340 -5.46 0.09 -6.10
CA ASN A 340 -6.05 -1.25 -6.18
C ASN A 340 -7.52 -1.21 -5.75
N GLY A 341 -8.29 -0.44 -6.52
CA GLY A 341 -9.69 -0.20 -6.24
C GLY A 341 -10.55 -1.44 -6.49
N LYS A 342 -11.33 -1.82 -5.47
CA LYS A 342 -12.24 -2.96 -5.53
C LYS A 342 -13.68 -2.49 -5.54
N LEU A 343 -14.45 -2.87 -6.56
CA LEU A 343 -15.91 -2.79 -6.51
C LEU A 343 -16.46 -4.05 -5.88
N LEU A 344 -17.34 -3.89 -4.90
CA LEU A 344 -18.14 -4.94 -4.28
C LEU A 344 -19.61 -4.60 -4.44
N PRO A 345 -20.41 -5.30 -5.26
CA PRO A 345 -21.85 -5.23 -5.13
C PRO A 345 -22.24 -5.87 -3.79
N VAL A 346 -23.03 -5.18 -2.96
CA VAL A 346 -23.32 -5.64 -1.58
C VAL A 346 -24.79 -5.99 -1.37
N ALA A 347 -25.72 -5.50 -2.19
CA ALA A 347 -27.13 -5.85 -2.05
C ALA A 347 -27.95 -5.73 -3.33
N PHE A 348 -28.63 -6.82 -3.71
CA PHE A 348 -29.63 -6.92 -4.77
C PHE A 348 -31.01 -7.22 -4.17
N VAL A 349 -32.10 -6.88 -4.86
CA VAL A 349 -33.43 -7.48 -4.60
C VAL A 349 -33.78 -8.41 -5.74
N GLU A 350 -34.37 -9.56 -5.38
CA GLU A 350 -34.86 -10.60 -6.29
C GLU A 350 -33.77 -11.43 -7.00
N LEU A 351 -32.50 -11.18 -6.70
CA LEU A 351 -31.40 -12.06 -7.13
C LEU A 351 -31.22 -13.14 -6.07
N ASN A 352 -31.88 -14.29 -6.24
CA ASN A 352 -31.69 -15.47 -5.38
C ASN A 352 -30.34 -16.18 -5.65
N LEU A 353 -29.30 -15.41 -5.96
CA LEU A 353 -27.91 -15.82 -6.10
C LEU A 353 -27.11 -14.88 -5.22
N ASP A 354 -26.57 -15.40 -4.14
CA ASP A 354 -25.69 -14.60 -3.30
C ASP A 354 -24.36 -14.35 -4.02
N LEU A 355 -23.99 -13.08 -4.15
CA LEU A 355 -22.86 -12.65 -4.98
C LEU A 355 -22.02 -11.61 -4.24
N THR A 356 -20.74 -11.94 -4.02
CA THR A 356 -19.69 -10.94 -3.74
C THR A 356 -18.69 -10.98 -4.88
N VAL A 357 -18.66 -9.94 -5.70
CA VAL A 357 -17.76 -9.83 -6.85
C VAL A 357 -16.63 -8.87 -6.49
N PHE A 358 -15.37 -9.28 -6.68
CA PHE A 358 -14.21 -8.40 -6.56
C PHE A 358 -13.74 -8.01 -7.96
N LEU A 359 -13.93 -6.74 -8.32
CA LEU A 359 -13.44 -6.20 -9.59
C LEU A 359 -12.23 -5.33 -9.33
N ASN A 360 -11.08 -5.75 -9.86
CA ASN A 360 -9.89 -4.92 -9.95
C ASN A 360 -9.88 -4.25 -11.32
N PHE A 361 -9.86 -2.92 -11.34
CA PHE A 361 -9.91 -2.15 -12.58
C PHE A 361 -8.48 -1.80 -12.99
N ASP A 362 -7.85 -2.67 -13.77
CA ASP A 362 -6.50 -2.42 -14.31
C ASP A 362 -6.50 -1.29 -15.37
N THR A 363 -7.66 -1.05 -15.98
CA THR A 363 -7.93 0.10 -16.87
C THR A 363 -9.33 0.64 -16.61
N ALA A 364 -9.61 1.87 -17.03
CA ALA A 364 -10.89 2.51 -16.80
C ALA A 364 -12.08 1.79 -17.48
N THR A 365 -11.90 0.76 -18.31
CA THR A 365 -12.99 0.19 -19.15
C THR A 365 -13.05 -1.35 -19.21
N ALA A 366 -12.03 -2.09 -18.80
CA ALA A 366 -12.06 -3.56 -18.84
C ALA A 366 -11.09 -4.21 -17.85
N GLY A 367 -11.34 -5.48 -17.50
CA GLY A 367 -10.49 -6.31 -16.66
C GLY A 367 -10.94 -7.77 -16.63
N GLY A 368 -10.21 -8.61 -15.91
CA GLY A 368 -10.60 -10.01 -15.63
C GLY A 368 -10.51 -10.29 -14.14
N PHE A 369 -11.30 -11.23 -13.63
CA PHE A 369 -11.12 -11.74 -12.27
C PHE A 369 -11.14 -13.27 -12.27
N THR A 370 -10.52 -13.87 -11.27
CA THR A 370 -10.59 -15.32 -11.04
C THR A 370 -10.79 -15.50 -9.54
N GLY A 371 -11.93 -16.06 -9.11
CA GLY A 371 -12.25 -16.14 -7.69
C GLY A 371 -13.58 -16.83 -7.38
N LYS A 372 -13.68 -17.42 -6.17
CA LYS A 372 -14.88 -18.12 -5.70
C LYS A 372 -15.98 -17.14 -5.31
N VAL A 373 -17.22 -17.42 -5.71
CA VAL A 373 -18.42 -16.66 -5.34
C VAL A 373 -19.06 -17.32 -4.12
N TYR A 374 -19.33 -16.55 -3.06
CA TYR A 374 -19.87 -17.08 -1.80
C TYR A 374 -21.28 -16.58 -1.49
N PRO A 375 -22.12 -17.46 -0.93
CA PRO A 375 -23.33 -17.07 -0.25
C PRO A 375 -23.08 -16.49 1.14
N SER A 376 -23.59 -15.29 1.40
CA SER A 376 -23.34 -14.52 2.63
C SER A 376 -24.36 -14.92 3.73
N PRO A 377 -24.17 -14.62 5.04
CA PRO A 377 -23.14 -13.77 5.63
C PRO A 377 -22.42 -14.38 6.85
N TYR A 378 -21.19 -13.92 7.10
CA TYR A 378 -20.40 -14.20 8.32
C TYR A 378 -20.05 -15.67 8.61
N TYR A 379 -18.84 -16.08 8.21
CA TYR A 379 -18.00 -16.87 9.10
C TYR A 379 -16.52 -16.60 8.79
N TYR A 380 -15.85 -15.88 9.69
CA TYR A 380 -14.41 -16.00 9.87
C TYR A 380 -14.25 -17.07 10.96
N ASP A 381 -13.83 -18.28 10.61
CA ASP A 381 -13.36 -19.26 11.60
C ASP A 381 -11.90 -18.93 11.93
N PRO A 382 -11.60 -18.38 13.11
CA PRO A 382 -10.23 -18.04 13.48
C PRO A 382 -9.32 -19.27 13.67
N ASN A 383 -9.88 -20.48 13.71
CA ASN A 383 -9.13 -21.73 13.94
C ASN A 383 -8.97 -22.59 12.68
N ASN A 384 -9.60 -22.22 11.55
CA ASN A 384 -9.49 -22.97 10.30
C ASN A 384 -9.66 -22.06 9.06
N PRO A 385 -8.57 -21.49 8.52
CA PRO A 385 -8.63 -20.56 7.40
C PRO A 385 -9.04 -21.18 6.05
N ASP A 386 -9.12 -22.51 5.93
CA ASP A 386 -9.29 -23.20 4.63
C ASP A 386 -10.54 -24.10 4.50
N ALA A 387 -11.38 -24.24 5.53
CA ALA A 387 -12.60 -25.05 5.42
C ALA A 387 -13.83 -24.21 5.08
N ASN A 388 -14.21 -24.18 3.80
CA ASN A 388 -15.52 -23.70 3.37
C ASN A 388 -16.34 -24.86 2.77
N PRO A 389 -17.33 -25.42 3.48
CA PRO A 389 -18.33 -26.29 2.88
C PRO A 389 -19.37 -25.39 2.18
N LEU A 390 -19.40 -25.46 0.84
CA LEU A 390 -20.25 -24.75 -0.16
C LEU A 390 -19.44 -23.88 -1.17
N ALA A 391 -18.35 -24.41 -1.71
CA ALA A 391 -17.59 -23.75 -2.78
C ALA A 391 -18.15 -24.12 -4.17
N TYR A 392 -18.67 -23.14 -4.91
CA TYR A 392 -18.70 -23.22 -6.37
C TYR A 392 -17.42 -22.56 -6.91
N ALA A 393 -16.65 -23.31 -7.70
CA ALA A 393 -15.55 -22.74 -8.47
C ALA A 393 -16.14 -21.96 -9.64
N VAL A 394 -16.13 -20.63 -9.53
CA VAL A 394 -16.59 -19.75 -10.60
C VAL A 394 -15.37 -19.03 -11.17
N ALA A 395 -15.16 -19.13 -12.47
CA ALA A 395 -14.22 -18.30 -13.22
C ALA A 395 -15.03 -17.50 -14.24
N GLY A 396 -14.66 -16.25 -14.50
CA GLY A 396 -15.43 -15.38 -15.37
C GLY A 396 -14.62 -14.21 -15.90
N SER A 397 -15.08 -13.63 -17.00
CA SER A 397 -14.56 -12.39 -17.56
C SER A 397 -15.59 -11.28 -17.41
N PHE A 398 -15.13 -10.02 -17.43
CA PHE A 398 -16.03 -8.89 -17.39
C PHE A 398 -15.64 -7.79 -18.38
N SER A 399 -16.62 -6.98 -18.75
CA SER A 399 -16.41 -5.75 -19.52
C SER A 399 -17.23 -4.62 -18.92
N ILE A 400 -16.73 -3.40 -19.05
CA ILE A 400 -17.47 -2.18 -18.71
C ILE A 400 -17.73 -1.42 -20.00
N SER A 401 -19.00 -1.21 -20.34
CA SER A 401 -19.38 -0.34 -21.45
C SER A 401 -19.89 1.02 -20.95
N PRO A 402 -19.73 2.09 -21.75
CA PRO A 402 -20.49 3.33 -21.59
C PRO A 402 -22.01 3.12 -21.60
#